data_AF-A0A116MXD7-F1
#
_entry.id   AF-A0A116MXD7-F1
#
_cell.length_a   1.000
_cell.length_b   1.000
_cell.length_c   1.000
_cell.angle_alpha   90.00
_cell.angle_beta   90.00
_cell.angle_gamma   90.00
#
_symmetry.space_group_name_H-M   'P 1'
#
loop_
_entity.id
_entity.type
_entity.pdbx_description
1 polymer ?
#
loop_
_entity_poly.entity_id
_entity_poly.type
_entity_poly.pdbx_seq_one_letter_code
_entity_poly.pdbx_strand_id
1 'polypeptide(L)'
;MSFIQSIYNLFKKTPPTPPQKSPLLIFGRQLNDWDGFLFDNVLPFANETIPNTKLKISDLIFLWVISRFGQDFHSYPTHLSKNYGITNPLEQVQSLINLGLVDNDFAVTELGRKTIDKNREYIELHKSGWTTPEEKKYNKESNRLFMEKQAEWLLEIGLTDEGNKILTNLEVDTKRDECFEIFQKGEMLGKSKNYKESNLILLPLLENNSVDFHAPLYERIAKNYRGLKKYQNEIDICQKFLNDYQPLYEGNMWVDVFTKRIKFATSHIK
;
A
#
# COMPACT_ATOMS: atom_id res chain seq x y z
N MET A 1 -54.65 5.51 7.35
CA MET A 1 -53.72 4.38 7.08
C MET A 1 -54.50 3.34 6.29
N SER A 2 -54.18 3.15 5.01
CA SER A 2 -55.01 2.35 4.10
C SER A 2 -54.73 0.85 4.26
N PHE A 3 -55.74 0.04 3.96
CA PHE A 3 -55.72 -1.43 3.99
C PHE A 3 -54.54 -2.04 3.23
N ILE A 4 -53.97 -1.31 2.25
CA ILE A 4 -52.79 -1.71 1.47
C ILE A 4 -51.52 -1.79 2.34
N GLN A 5 -51.39 -0.91 3.34
CA GLN A 5 -50.24 -0.91 4.26
C GLN A 5 -50.31 -2.07 5.26
N SER A 6 -51.51 -2.60 5.51
CA SER A 6 -51.73 -3.78 6.36
C SER A 6 -51.36 -5.09 5.65
N ILE A 7 -51.54 -5.18 4.32
CA ILE A 7 -51.18 -6.37 3.54
C ILE A 7 -49.66 -6.43 3.30
N TYR A 8 -48.98 -5.26 3.20
CA TYR A 8 -47.52 -5.19 3.04
C TYR A 8 -46.76 -5.80 4.24
N ASN A 9 -47.37 -5.81 5.43
CA ASN A 9 -46.79 -6.40 6.64
C ASN A 9 -47.15 -7.89 6.84
N LEU A 10 -48.06 -8.46 6.05
CA LEU A 10 -48.47 -9.87 6.20
C LEU A 10 -47.56 -10.87 5.47
N PHE A 11 -46.75 -10.42 4.51
CA PHE A 11 -45.89 -11.28 3.68
C PHE A 11 -44.39 -11.03 3.82
N LYS A 12 -43.95 -10.09 4.67
CA LYS A 12 -42.52 -9.93 4.93
C LYS A 12 -42.05 -11.08 5.82
N LYS A 13 -41.42 -12.08 5.18
CA LYS A 13 -40.37 -12.89 5.79
C LYS A 13 -39.51 -11.95 6.64
N THR A 14 -39.12 -12.40 7.83
CA THR A 14 -38.15 -11.72 8.70
C THR A 14 -37.12 -11.01 7.82
N PRO A 15 -36.89 -9.68 7.98
CA PRO A 15 -35.91 -9.00 7.16
C PRO A 15 -34.61 -9.81 7.23
N PRO A 16 -33.98 -10.12 6.09
CA PRO A 16 -32.83 -11.00 6.08
C PRO A 16 -31.77 -10.42 7.02
N THR A 17 -31.08 -11.27 7.76
CA THR A 17 -30.06 -10.83 8.70
C THR A 17 -28.84 -10.38 7.89
N PRO A 18 -28.21 -9.23 8.24
CA PRO A 18 -26.97 -8.83 7.57
C PRO A 18 -25.91 -9.93 7.71
N PRO A 19 -25.00 -10.07 6.72
CA PRO A 19 -23.95 -11.07 6.76
C PRO A 19 -23.10 -10.92 8.04
N GLN A 20 -22.77 -12.05 8.69
CA GLN A 20 -22.11 -12.05 10.01
C GLN A 20 -20.58 -12.26 9.95
N LYS A 21 -20.02 -12.73 8.83
CA LYS A 21 -18.57 -12.97 8.71
C LYS A 21 -17.90 -11.79 8.00
N SER A 22 -17.28 -10.91 8.80
CA SER A 22 -16.43 -9.83 8.33
C SER A 22 -14.99 -10.32 8.08
N PRO A 23 -14.22 -9.66 7.18
CA PRO A 23 -12.80 -9.94 7.00
C PRO A 23 -11.99 -9.66 8.28
N LEU A 24 -10.79 -10.26 8.37
CA LEU A 24 -9.86 -10.01 9.47
C LEU A 24 -9.35 -8.56 9.40
N LEU A 25 -9.35 -7.89 10.55
CA LEU A 25 -8.90 -6.50 10.70
C LEU A 25 -7.50 -6.45 11.32
N ILE A 26 -6.60 -5.63 10.78
CA ILE A 26 -5.34 -5.26 11.44
C ILE A 26 -5.53 -3.90 12.09
N PHE A 27 -5.31 -3.84 13.42
CA PHE A 27 -5.56 -2.65 14.23
C PHE A 27 -6.96 -2.05 14.02
N GLY A 28 -7.98 -2.90 13.86
CA GLY A 28 -9.36 -2.48 13.62
C GLY A 28 -9.64 -1.94 12.22
N ARG A 29 -8.67 -2.02 11.30
CA ARG A 29 -8.79 -1.57 9.91
C ARG A 29 -8.82 -2.76 8.97
N GLN A 30 -9.71 -2.67 7.99
CA GLN A 30 -9.81 -3.64 6.93
C GLN A 30 -8.66 -3.41 5.94
N LEU A 31 -7.97 -4.49 5.60
CA LEU A 31 -6.87 -4.46 4.64
C LEU A 31 -7.39 -4.87 3.27
N ASN A 32 -8.29 -4.09 2.69
CA ASN A 32 -8.59 -4.30 1.28
C ASN A 32 -7.35 -3.88 0.49
N ASP A 33 -6.77 -4.84 -0.24
CA ASP A 33 -5.64 -4.69 -1.16
C ASP A 33 -4.26 -4.35 -0.57
N TRP A 34 -3.88 -5.05 0.50
CA TRP A 34 -2.52 -4.97 1.02
C TRP A 34 -1.60 -6.00 0.38
N ASP A 35 -1.41 -5.89 -0.93
CA ASP A 35 -0.13 -6.32 -1.45
C ASP A 35 0.89 -5.26 -1.10
N GLY A 36 1.67 -5.51 -0.03
CA GLY A 36 2.68 -4.60 0.52
C GLY A 36 3.77 -4.11 -0.45
N PHE A 37 3.68 -4.46 -1.73
CA PHE A 37 4.47 -3.93 -2.85
C PHE A 37 3.79 -2.77 -3.60
N LEU A 38 2.50 -2.52 -3.39
CA LEU A 38 1.65 -1.56 -4.11
C LEU A 38 0.99 -0.50 -3.22
N PHE A 39 1.28 -0.50 -1.93
CA PHE A 39 0.77 0.57 -1.09
C PHE A 39 1.56 1.85 -1.40
N ASP A 40 0.97 2.71 -2.23
CA ASP A 40 1.63 3.90 -2.77
C ASP A 40 1.75 5.06 -1.78
N ASN A 41 1.31 4.84 -0.54
CA ASN A 41 1.23 5.85 0.51
C ASN A 41 1.82 5.34 1.84
N VAL A 42 1.74 6.13 2.91
CA VAL A 42 2.16 5.74 4.26
C VAL A 42 1.10 4.86 4.92
N LEU A 43 1.48 3.70 5.46
CA LEU A 43 0.53 2.75 6.03
C LEU A 43 -0.33 3.47 7.09
N PRO A 44 -1.67 3.31 7.10
CA PRO A 44 -2.56 4.03 8.00
C PRO A 44 -2.20 3.86 9.49
N PHE A 45 -1.65 2.71 9.86
CA PHE A 45 -1.19 2.45 11.23
C PHE A 45 0.28 2.78 11.47
N ALA A 46 1.05 3.23 10.47
CA ALA A 46 2.45 3.59 10.67
C ALA A 46 2.63 4.64 11.78
N ASN A 47 1.67 5.57 11.89
CA ASN A 47 1.66 6.62 12.90
C ASN A 47 0.95 6.25 14.21
N GLU A 48 0.40 5.04 14.33
CA GLU A 48 -0.27 4.60 15.56
C GLU A 48 0.77 4.33 16.65
N THR A 49 0.44 4.79 17.87
CA THR A 49 1.30 4.60 19.05
C THR A 49 1.18 3.18 19.56
N ILE A 50 2.31 2.51 19.77
CA ILE A 50 2.36 1.17 20.34
C ILE A 50 1.82 1.24 21.78
N PRO A 51 0.87 0.37 22.17
CA PRO A 51 0.26 0.40 23.49
C PRO A 51 1.27 0.48 24.63
N ASN A 52 1.02 1.38 25.59
CA ASN A 52 1.89 1.62 26.75
C ASN A 52 3.31 2.13 26.42
N THR A 53 3.50 2.73 25.26
CA THR A 53 4.75 3.40 24.87
C THR A 53 4.50 4.80 24.33
N LYS A 54 5.57 5.57 24.12
CA LYS A 54 5.54 6.83 23.36
C LYS A 54 5.93 6.64 21.89
N LEU A 55 6.16 5.39 21.46
CA LEU A 55 6.68 5.08 20.14
C LEU A 55 5.56 4.81 19.17
N LYS A 56 5.68 5.35 17.96
CA LYS A 56 4.87 4.92 16.83
C LYS A 56 5.39 3.62 16.24
N ILE A 57 4.55 2.93 15.48
CA ILE A 57 4.99 1.77 14.69
C ILE A 57 6.15 2.15 13.75
N SER A 58 6.07 3.30 13.08
CA SER A 58 7.14 3.84 12.22
C SER A 58 8.46 3.98 12.97
N ASP A 59 8.43 4.47 14.21
CA ASP A 59 9.61 4.70 15.04
C ASP A 59 10.28 3.38 15.41
N LEU A 60 9.49 2.36 15.76
CA LEU A 60 10.00 1.03 16.09
C LEU A 60 10.65 0.37 14.87
N ILE A 61 10.01 0.41 13.71
CA ILE A 61 10.57 -0.16 12.48
C ILE A 61 11.85 0.58 12.09
N PHE A 62 11.87 1.91 12.23
CA PHE A 62 13.06 2.70 11.98
C PHE A 62 14.21 2.37 12.93
N LEU A 63 13.92 2.27 14.23
CA LEU A 63 14.88 1.85 15.26
C LEU A 63 15.49 0.48 14.94
N TRP A 64 14.68 -0.47 14.47
CA TRP A 64 15.16 -1.77 14.01
C TRP A 64 16.05 -1.69 12.76
N VAL A 65 15.75 -0.79 11.82
CA VAL A 65 16.64 -0.56 10.65
C VAL A 65 17.97 0.05 11.11
N ILE A 66 17.97 1.04 12.00
CA ILE A 66 19.20 1.60 12.57
C ILE A 66 20.01 0.51 13.26
N SER A 67 19.38 -0.43 13.97
CA SER A 67 20.09 -1.54 14.63
C SER A 67 20.82 -2.47 13.64
N ARG A 68 20.50 -2.39 12.35
CA ARG A 68 21.08 -3.22 11.28
C ARG A 68 22.11 -2.48 10.45
N PHE A 69 21.93 -1.19 10.24
CA PHE A 69 22.71 -0.38 9.29
C PHE A 69 23.46 0.80 9.94
N GLY A 70 23.18 1.11 11.21
CA GLY A 70 23.79 2.23 11.93
C GLY A 70 23.61 3.55 11.18
N GLN A 71 24.67 4.35 11.10
CA GLN A 71 24.70 5.65 10.40
C GLN A 71 24.69 5.58 8.85
N ASP A 72 24.66 4.39 8.25
CA ASP A 72 24.64 4.27 6.78
C ASP A 72 23.22 4.48 6.21
N PHE A 73 22.78 5.73 6.23
CA PHE A 73 21.47 6.14 5.69
C PHE A 73 21.30 5.83 4.20
N HIS A 74 22.39 5.68 3.45
CA HIS A 74 22.32 5.32 2.03
C HIS A 74 21.91 3.85 1.83
N SER A 75 22.21 2.99 2.79
CA SER A 75 21.78 1.59 2.80
C SER A 75 20.35 1.39 3.32
N TYR A 76 19.67 2.45 3.74
CA TYR A 76 18.34 2.32 4.31
C TYR A 76 17.30 1.90 3.26
N PRO A 77 16.42 0.94 3.58
CA PRO A 77 15.44 0.47 2.61
C PRO A 77 14.45 1.56 2.19
N THR A 78 14.15 1.62 0.88
CA THR A 78 13.15 2.55 0.32
C THR A 78 11.73 2.36 0.86
N HIS A 79 11.41 1.21 1.47
CA HIS A 79 10.10 1.02 2.10
C HIS A 79 9.92 1.89 3.36
N LEU A 80 10.99 2.42 3.97
CA LEU A 80 10.85 3.33 5.11
C LEU A 80 10.18 4.64 4.73
N SER A 81 10.59 5.22 3.60
CA SER A 81 9.91 6.41 3.08
C SER A 81 8.54 6.07 2.54
N LYS A 82 8.40 4.94 1.80
CA LYS A 82 7.13 4.53 1.19
C LYS A 82 6.07 4.20 2.24
N ASN A 83 6.34 3.21 3.08
CA ASN A 83 5.32 2.61 3.94
C ASN A 83 5.24 3.30 5.31
N TYR A 84 6.29 3.99 5.74
CA TYR A 84 6.37 4.57 7.09
C TYR A 84 6.55 6.09 7.09
N GLY A 85 6.56 6.75 5.93
CA GLY A 85 6.64 8.21 5.83
C GLY A 85 7.98 8.80 6.24
N ILE A 86 9.02 7.97 6.39
CA ILE A 86 10.35 8.41 6.83
C ILE A 86 11.12 8.95 5.64
N THR A 87 10.79 10.19 5.26
CA THR A 87 11.39 10.90 4.14
C THR A 87 12.69 11.62 4.51
N ASN A 88 12.84 12.00 5.79
CA ASN A 88 14.07 12.56 6.34
C ASN A 88 14.60 11.69 7.51
N PRO A 89 15.47 10.70 7.24
CA PRO A 89 16.03 9.81 8.28
C PRO A 89 16.76 10.53 9.41
N LEU A 90 17.40 11.68 9.11
CA LEU A 90 18.14 12.47 10.12
C LEU A 90 17.19 13.12 11.12
N GLU A 91 16.07 13.67 10.68
CA GLU A 91 15.05 14.20 11.58
C GLU A 91 14.41 13.09 12.42
N GLN A 92 14.14 11.95 11.79
CA GLN A 92 13.51 10.82 12.47
C GLN A 92 14.42 10.25 13.57
N VAL A 93 15.72 10.12 13.32
CA VAL A 93 16.65 9.55 14.30
C VAL A 93 16.88 10.50 15.48
N GLN A 94 16.80 11.82 15.27
CA GLN A 94 16.84 12.78 16.38
C GLN A 94 15.70 12.54 17.38
N SER A 95 14.52 12.15 16.92
CA SER A 95 13.41 11.78 17.83
C SER A 95 13.75 10.56 18.68
N LEU A 96 14.44 9.56 18.11
CA LEU A 96 14.88 8.35 18.81
C LEU A 96 16.02 8.63 19.79
N ILE A 97 16.91 9.57 19.46
CA ILE A 97 17.94 10.08 20.37
C ILE A 97 17.30 10.75 21.58
N ASN A 98 16.29 11.60 21.38
CA ASN A 98 15.58 12.26 22.48
C ASN A 98 14.86 11.28 23.41
N LEU A 99 14.52 10.08 22.92
CA LEU A 99 13.94 8.98 23.71
C LEU A 99 15.00 8.08 24.37
N GLY A 100 16.29 8.32 24.13
CA GLY A 100 17.41 7.52 24.64
C GLY A 100 17.54 6.14 24.00
N LEU A 101 16.89 5.92 22.84
CA LEU A 101 16.88 4.63 22.14
C LEU A 101 18.05 4.50 21.16
N VAL A 102 18.56 5.63 20.71
CA VAL A 102 19.74 5.77 19.84
C VAL A 102 20.66 6.80 20.50
N ASP A 103 21.97 6.62 20.41
CA ASP A 103 22.94 7.61 20.89
C ASP A 103 23.33 8.62 19.80
N ASN A 104 24.17 9.59 20.16
CA ASN A 104 24.63 10.63 19.24
C ASN A 104 25.54 10.10 18.12
N ASP A 105 26.05 8.86 18.26
CA ASP A 105 26.82 8.16 17.24
C ASP A 105 25.93 7.28 16.35
N PHE A 106 24.60 7.48 16.43
CA PHE A 106 23.58 6.76 15.68
C PHE A 106 23.61 5.24 15.93
N ALA A 107 24.09 4.82 17.09
CA ALA A 107 24.07 3.44 17.53
C ALA A 107 22.87 3.18 18.46
N VAL A 108 22.25 2.01 18.32
CA VAL A 108 21.12 1.62 19.16
C VAL A 108 21.62 1.33 20.58
N THR A 109 21.04 2.00 21.57
CA THR A 109 21.40 1.84 22.98
C THR A 109 20.90 0.51 23.55
N GLU A 110 21.28 0.18 24.78
CA GLU A 110 20.70 -0.99 25.48
C GLU A 110 19.17 -0.85 25.66
N LEU A 111 18.70 0.38 25.96
CA LEU A 111 17.27 0.67 26.04
C LEU A 111 16.58 0.48 24.68
N GLY A 112 17.23 0.92 23.60
CA GLY A 112 16.78 0.68 22.23
C GLY A 112 16.65 -0.81 21.91
N ARG A 113 17.66 -1.62 22.23
CA ARG A 113 17.63 -3.08 22.04
C ARG A 113 16.49 -3.74 22.83
N LYS A 114 16.35 -3.43 24.12
CA LYS A 114 15.23 -3.94 24.95
C LYS A 114 13.87 -3.54 24.39
N THR A 115 13.77 -2.35 23.81
CA THR A 115 12.54 -1.86 23.18
C THR A 115 12.20 -2.64 21.91
N ILE A 116 13.19 -2.92 21.07
CA ILE A 116 13.05 -3.81 19.89
C ILE A 116 12.55 -5.18 20.34
N ASP A 117 13.21 -5.79 21.33
CA ASP A 117 12.88 -7.14 21.79
C ASP A 117 11.49 -7.23 22.42
N LYS A 118 11.10 -6.22 23.22
CA LYS A 118 9.78 -6.16 23.85
C LYS A 118 8.64 -6.06 22.84
N ASN A 119 8.88 -5.40 21.70
CA ASN A 119 7.86 -5.16 20.67
C ASN A 119 8.14 -5.98 19.40
N ARG A 120 8.82 -7.12 19.55
CA ARG A 120 9.30 -7.94 18.42
C ARG A 120 8.18 -8.40 17.49
N GLU A 121 6.98 -8.57 18.01
CA GLU A 121 5.78 -8.95 17.23
C GLU A 121 5.52 -8.01 16.04
N TYR A 122 5.65 -6.69 16.22
CA TYR A 122 5.45 -5.70 15.15
C TYR A 122 6.54 -5.79 14.08
N ILE A 123 7.76 -6.15 14.47
CA ILE A 123 8.88 -6.35 13.54
C ILE A 123 8.67 -7.62 12.72
N GLU A 124 8.22 -8.71 13.36
CA GLU A 124 7.91 -9.96 12.65
C GLU A 124 6.70 -9.78 11.72
N LEU A 125 5.68 -9.02 12.13
CA LEU A 125 4.59 -8.59 11.25
C LEU A 125 5.13 -7.76 10.07
N HIS A 126 5.97 -6.75 10.31
CA HIS A 126 6.58 -6.00 9.21
C HIS A 126 7.33 -6.92 8.22
N LYS A 127 8.11 -7.88 8.73
CA LYS A 127 8.86 -8.84 7.91
C LYS A 127 7.97 -9.76 7.10
N SER A 128 6.79 -10.12 7.61
CA SER A 128 5.81 -10.94 6.88
C SER A 128 4.92 -10.10 5.94
N GLY A 129 5.04 -8.78 5.95
CA GLY A 129 4.17 -7.89 5.17
C GLY A 129 2.83 -7.60 5.84
N TRP A 130 2.80 -7.65 7.17
CA TRP A 130 1.67 -7.47 8.09
C TRP A 130 0.59 -8.54 8.00
N THR A 131 0.51 -9.29 6.91
CA THR A 131 -0.43 -10.40 6.69
C THR A 131 0.28 -11.58 6.03
N THR A 132 -0.14 -12.79 6.37
CA THR A 132 0.26 -14.00 5.65
C THR A 132 -0.45 -14.08 4.29
N PRO A 133 0.13 -14.79 3.29
CA PRO A 133 -0.56 -15.06 2.02
C PRO A 133 -1.93 -15.72 2.21
N GLU A 134 -2.07 -16.60 3.19
CA GLU A 134 -3.31 -17.28 3.53
C GLU A 134 -4.37 -16.32 4.06
N GLU A 135 -4.00 -15.41 4.97
CA GLU A 135 -4.88 -14.36 5.49
C GLU A 135 -5.30 -13.38 4.40
N LYS A 136 -4.38 -13.01 3.49
CA LYS A 136 -4.72 -12.16 2.33
C LYS A 136 -5.79 -12.81 1.46
N LYS A 137 -5.58 -14.08 1.10
CA LYS A 137 -6.54 -14.84 0.29
C LYS A 137 -7.89 -14.97 0.99
N TYR A 138 -7.87 -15.27 2.29
CA TYR A 138 -9.08 -15.34 3.10
C TYR A 138 -9.82 -14.01 3.16
N ASN A 139 -9.12 -12.90 3.40
CA ASN A 139 -9.70 -11.57 3.50
C ASN A 139 -10.31 -11.12 2.17
N LYS A 140 -9.62 -11.35 1.06
CA LYS A 140 -10.13 -11.01 -0.28
C LYS A 140 -11.46 -11.72 -0.55
N GLU A 141 -11.51 -13.03 -0.34
CA GLU A 141 -12.71 -13.82 -0.61
C GLU A 141 -13.84 -13.53 0.38
N SER A 142 -13.53 -13.44 1.68
CA SER A 142 -14.53 -13.13 2.70
C SER A 142 -15.13 -11.74 2.55
N ASN A 143 -14.32 -10.73 2.19
CA ASN A 143 -14.82 -9.39 1.90
C ASN A 143 -15.74 -9.38 0.68
N ARG A 144 -15.32 -9.98 -0.43
CA ARG A 144 -16.15 -10.08 -1.65
C ARG A 144 -17.52 -10.70 -1.35
N LEU A 145 -17.54 -11.86 -0.70
CA LEU A 145 -18.77 -12.55 -0.31
C LEU A 145 -19.63 -11.75 0.67
N PHE A 146 -19.01 -11.00 1.59
CA PHE A 146 -19.71 -10.14 2.52
C PHE A 146 -20.40 -8.98 1.79
N MET A 147 -19.67 -8.29 0.91
CA MET A 147 -20.18 -7.13 0.15
C MET A 147 -21.29 -7.56 -0.82
N GLU A 148 -21.16 -8.72 -1.48
CA GLU A 148 -22.22 -9.28 -2.34
C GLU A 148 -23.51 -9.50 -1.55
N LYS A 149 -23.42 -10.18 -0.40
CA LYS A 149 -24.59 -10.42 0.46
C LYS A 149 -25.17 -9.13 1.04
N GLN A 150 -24.32 -8.15 1.34
CA GLN A 150 -24.77 -6.85 1.81
C GLN A 150 -25.52 -6.10 0.70
N ALA A 151 -25.03 -6.16 -0.53
CA ALA A 151 -25.72 -5.57 -1.67
C ALA A 151 -27.07 -6.23 -1.91
N GLU A 152 -27.13 -7.57 -1.95
CA GLU A 152 -28.38 -8.34 -2.05
C GLU A 152 -29.39 -7.91 -0.98
N TRP A 153 -28.94 -7.84 0.28
CA TRP A 153 -29.78 -7.41 1.39
C TRP A 153 -30.31 -5.98 1.21
N LEU A 154 -29.47 -5.03 0.80
CA LEU A 154 -29.86 -3.63 0.55
C LEU A 154 -30.92 -3.55 -0.56
N LEU A 155 -30.75 -4.30 -1.64
CA LEU A 155 -31.71 -4.41 -2.73
C LEU A 155 -33.05 -4.96 -2.23
N GLU A 156 -33.03 -6.00 -1.39
CA GLU A 156 -34.24 -6.63 -0.84
C GLU A 156 -35.04 -5.71 0.11
N ILE A 157 -34.37 -4.82 0.85
CA ILE A 157 -35.05 -3.85 1.74
C ILE A 157 -35.46 -2.55 1.03
N GLY A 158 -35.16 -2.41 -0.27
CA GLY A 158 -35.53 -1.25 -1.08
C GLY A 158 -34.52 -0.10 -1.08
N LEU A 159 -33.31 -0.30 -0.55
CA LEU A 159 -32.19 0.63 -0.65
C LEU A 159 -31.39 0.35 -1.93
N THR A 160 -32.06 0.60 -3.07
CA THR A 160 -31.57 0.20 -4.40
C THR A 160 -30.29 0.92 -4.80
N ASP A 161 -30.18 2.22 -4.51
CA ASP A 161 -29.00 3.02 -4.88
C ASP A 161 -27.75 2.57 -4.11
N GLU A 162 -27.89 2.30 -2.81
CA GLU A 162 -26.79 1.79 -1.99
C GLU A 162 -26.37 0.38 -2.39
N GLY A 163 -27.33 -0.51 -2.67
CA GLY A 163 -27.04 -1.87 -3.15
C GLY A 163 -26.31 -1.87 -4.48
N ASN A 164 -26.79 -1.09 -5.46
CA ASN A 164 -26.15 -0.96 -6.77
C ASN A 164 -24.74 -0.35 -6.68
N LYS A 165 -24.54 0.64 -5.80
CA LYS A 165 -23.22 1.23 -5.55
C LYS A 165 -22.21 0.17 -5.07
N ILE A 166 -22.61 -0.73 -4.17
CA ILE A 166 -21.73 -1.82 -3.73
C ILE A 166 -21.38 -2.75 -4.89
N LEU A 167 -22.35 -3.16 -5.70
CA LEU A 167 -22.09 -4.02 -6.86
C LEU A 167 -21.16 -3.36 -7.87
N THR A 168 -21.36 -2.08 -8.18
CA THR A 168 -20.45 -1.33 -9.06
C THR A 168 -19.04 -1.26 -8.49
N ASN A 169 -18.87 -1.03 -7.19
CA ASN A 169 -17.55 -1.04 -6.56
C ASN A 169 -16.87 -2.43 -6.67
N LEU A 170 -17.61 -3.53 -6.47
CA LEU A 170 -17.08 -4.88 -6.65
C LEU A 170 -16.61 -5.16 -8.08
N GLU A 171 -17.34 -4.65 -9.08
CA GLU A 171 -16.91 -4.75 -10.49
C GLU A 171 -15.63 -3.94 -10.76
N VAL A 172 -15.51 -2.75 -10.15
CA VAL A 172 -14.31 -1.91 -10.24
C VAL A 172 -13.12 -2.63 -9.59
N ASP A 173 -13.29 -3.17 -8.39
CA ASP A 173 -12.26 -3.92 -7.66
C ASP A 173 -11.76 -5.12 -8.48
N THR A 174 -12.69 -5.85 -9.14
CA THR A 174 -12.36 -6.98 -10.01
C THR A 174 -11.48 -6.56 -11.19
N LYS A 175 -11.82 -5.46 -11.88
CA LYS A 175 -11.00 -4.94 -12.99
C LYS A 175 -9.64 -4.44 -12.52
N ARG A 176 -9.60 -3.84 -11.33
CA ARG A 176 -8.36 -3.39 -10.68
C ARG A 176 -7.45 -4.56 -10.35
N ASP A 177 -8.01 -5.67 -9.85
CA ASP A 177 -7.30 -6.92 -9.61
C ASP A 177 -6.69 -7.53 -10.88
N GLU A 178 -7.44 -7.57 -11.98
CA GLU A 178 -6.93 -8.03 -13.28
C GLU A 178 -5.73 -7.19 -13.75
N CYS A 179 -5.83 -5.87 -13.62
CA CYS A 179 -4.71 -4.97 -13.94
C CYS A 179 -3.49 -5.25 -13.04
N PHE A 180 -3.75 -5.56 -11.78
CA PHE A 180 -2.71 -5.85 -10.82
C PHE A 180 -1.96 -7.16 -11.13
N GLU A 181 -2.66 -8.23 -11.51
CA GLU A 181 -2.01 -9.47 -11.95
C GLU A 181 -1.08 -9.25 -13.15
N ILE A 182 -1.49 -8.41 -14.11
CA ILE A 182 -0.65 -8.00 -15.24
C ILE A 182 0.59 -7.25 -14.75
N PHE A 183 0.41 -6.31 -13.81
CA PHE A 183 1.52 -5.58 -13.20
C PHE A 183 2.52 -6.52 -12.50
N GLN A 184 2.04 -7.47 -11.68
CA GLN A 184 2.90 -8.45 -10.99
C GLN A 184 3.73 -9.27 -11.97
N LYS A 185 3.11 -9.73 -13.07
CA LYS A 185 3.82 -10.41 -14.15
C LYS A 185 4.89 -9.52 -14.77
N GLY A 186 4.57 -8.25 -15.03
CA GLY A 186 5.52 -7.26 -15.52
C GLY A 186 6.69 -7.02 -14.58
N GLU A 187 6.42 -6.90 -13.27
CA GLU A 187 7.44 -6.74 -12.23
C GLU A 187 8.39 -7.95 -12.20
N MET A 188 7.86 -9.18 -12.25
CA MET A 188 8.66 -10.41 -12.31
C MET A 188 9.57 -10.44 -13.54
N LEU A 189 9.04 -10.12 -14.72
CA LEU A 189 9.83 -10.05 -15.96
C LEU A 189 10.95 -9.00 -15.85
N GLY A 190 10.63 -7.82 -15.31
CA GLY A 190 11.60 -6.74 -15.12
C GLY A 190 12.72 -7.10 -14.14
N LYS A 191 12.39 -7.80 -13.04
CA LYS A 191 13.39 -8.32 -12.09
C LYS A 191 14.28 -9.40 -12.71
N SER A 192 13.74 -10.21 -13.62
CA SER A 192 14.47 -11.21 -14.40
C SER A 192 15.22 -10.65 -15.61
N LYS A 193 15.32 -9.32 -15.74
CA LYS A 193 16.00 -8.59 -16.84
C LYS A 193 15.36 -8.74 -18.23
N ASN A 194 14.14 -9.27 -18.31
CA ASN A 194 13.34 -9.34 -19.55
C ASN A 194 12.59 -8.01 -19.75
N TYR A 195 13.35 -6.93 -19.92
CA TYR A 195 12.82 -5.56 -19.84
C TYR A 195 11.88 -5.21 -21.00
N LYS A 196 12.11 -5.76 -22.21
CA LYS A 196 11.25 -5.50 -23.37
C LYS A 196 9.88 -6.13 -23.17
N GLU A 197 9.85 -7.39 -22.77
CA GLU A 197 8.64 -8.16 -22.49
C GLU A 197 7.87 -7.57 -21.31
N SER A 198 8.60 -7.12 -20.28
CA SER A 198 8.02 -6.38 -19.15
C SER A 198 7.33 -5.10 -19.62
N ASN A 199 8.00 -4.24 -20.40
CA ASN A 199 7.38 -3.00 -20.90
C ASN A 199 6.24 -3.25 -21.88
N LEU A 200 6.27 -4.33 -22.67
CA LEU A 200 5.19 -4.68 -23.60
C LEU A 200 3.85 -4.85 -22.89
N ILE A 201 3.84 -5.41 -21.69
CA ILE A 201 2.61 -5.63 -20.91
C ILE A 201 2.31 -4.51 -19.90
N LEU A 202 3.32 -3.75 -19.46
CA LEU A 202 3.14 -2.67 -18.50
C LEU A 202 2.71 -1.35 -19.14
N LEU A 203 3.18 -1.02 -20.34
CA LEU A 203 2.82 0.25 -21.00
C LEU A 203 1.32 0.40 -21.24
N PRO A 204 0.56 -0.63 -21.70
CA PRO A 204 -0.88 -0.53 -21.85
C PRO A 204 -1.63 -0.21 -20.56
N LEU A 205 -1.09 -0.58 -19.38
CA LEU A 205 -1.71 -0.27 -18.09
C LEU A 205 -1.72 1.24 -17.80
N LEU A 206 -0.86 2.03 -18.43
CA LEU A 206 -0.83 3.49 -18.26
C LEU A 206 -2.10 4.19 -18.75
N GLU A 207 -2.86 3.54 -19.62
CA GLU A 207 -4.09 4.08 -20.23
C GLU A 207 -5.36 3.45 -19.64
N ASN A 208 -5.22 2.53 -18.68
CA ASN A 208 -6.34 1.82 -18.08
C ASN A 208 -6.87 2.56 -16.84
N ASN A 209 -8.14 2.95 -16.87
CA ASN A 209 -8.81 3.68 -15.78
C ASN A 209 -9.03 2.85 -14.50
N SER A 210 -8.79 1.52 -14.55
CA SER A 210 -8.90 0.63 -13.39
C SER A 210 -7.59 0.53 -12.60
N VAL A 211 -6.51 1.20 -13.07
CA VAL A 211 -5.23 1.25 -12.36
C VAL A 211 -5.23 2.39 -11.37
N ASP A 212 -5.00 2.08 -10.10
CA ASP A 212 -4.83 3.03 -9.00
C ASP A 212 -3.40 3.09 -8.44
N PHE A 213 -2.53 2.16 -8.86
CA PHE A 213 -1.13 2.01 -8.43
C PHE A 213 -0.14 2.69 -9.37
N HIS A 214 -0.33 3.98 -9.65
CA HIS A 214 0.45 4.68 -10.67
C HIS A 214 1.96 4.72 -10.32
N ALA A 215 2.33 5.03 -9.08
CA ALA A 215 3.74 5.24 -8.76
C ALA A 215 4.63 3.99 -8.96
N PRO A 216 4.25 2.78 -8.50
CA PRO A 216 4.97 1.54 -8.78
C PRO A 216 5.01 1.20 -10.27
N LEU A 217 3.91 1.40 -10.99
CA LEU A 217 3.83 1.13 -12.43
C LEU A 217 4.85 1.99 -13.19
N TYR A 218 4.82 3.30 -12.96
CA TYR A 218 5.76 4.25 -13.56
C TYR A 218 7.20 3.97 -13.14
N GLU A 219 7.46 3.67 -11.86
CA GLU A 219 8.80 3.35 -11.36
C GLU A 219 9.36 2.10 -12.05
N ARG A 220 8.54 1.06 -12.23
CA ARG A 220 8.95 -0.19 -12.88
C ARG A 220 9.29 0.03 -14.35
N ILE A 221 8.45 0.74 -15.08
CA ILE A 221 8.68 1.08 -16.49
C ILE A 221 9.97 1.90 -16.63
N ALA A 222 10.19 2.89 -15.76
CA ALA A 222 11.43 3.67 -15.72
C ALA A 222 12.68 2.79 -15.50
N LYS A 223 12.63 1.88 -14.52
CA LYS A 223 13.71 0.91 -14.27
C LYS A 223 13.97 0.01 -15.48
N ASN A 224 12.93 -0.38 -16.22
CA ASN A 224 13.08 -1.19 -17.42
C ASN A 224 13.75 -0.40 -18.56
N TYR A 225 13.36 0.86 -18.77
CA TYR A 225 14.03 1.73 -19.74
C TYR A 225 15.52 1.93 -19.42
N ARG A 226 15.86 2.09 -18.13
CA ARG A 226 17.26 2.10 -17.68
C ARG A 226 17.99 0.81 -18.07
N GLY A 227 17.37 -0.34 -17.80
CA GLY A 227 17.92 -1.65 -18.15
C GLY A 227 18.16 -1.82 -19.65
N LEU A 228 17.33 -1.17 -20.48
CA LEU A 228 17.45 -1.11 -21.94
C LEU A 228 18.39 -0.02 -22.44
N LYS A 229 19.00 0.78 -21.54
CA LYS A 229 19.79 1.98 -21.87
C LYS A 229 19.03 3.01 -22.71
N LYS A 230 17.69 3.04 -22.59
CA LYS A 230 16.81 4.02 -23.23
C LYS A 230 16.58 5.20 -22.29
N TYR A 231 17.65 5.96 -22.03
CA TYR A 231 17.66 6.99 -20.99
C TYR A 231 16.66 8.13 -21.25
N GLN A 232 16.45 8.53 -22.51
CA GLN A 232 15.42 9.52 -22.82
C GLN A 232 14.03 9.03 -22.42
N ASN A 233 13.67 7.78 -22.75
CA ASN A 233 12.38 7.22 -22.35
C ASN A 233 12.24 7.07 -20.82
N GLU A 234 13.34 6.80 -20.11
CA GLU A 234 13.35 6.84 -18.64
C GLU A 234 13.01 8.24 -18.12
N ILE A 235 13.60 9.29 -18.71
CA ILE A 235 13.31 10.68 -18.33
C ILE A 235 11.85 11.02 -18.62
N ASP A 236 11.38 10.73 -19.83
CA ASP A 236 10.03 11.08 -20.28
C ASP A 236 8.95 10.46 -19.37
N ILE A 237 9.10 9.16 -19.04
CA ILE A 237 8.13 8.48 -18.18
C ILE A 237 8.19 9.01 -16.74
N CYS A 238 9.37 9.35 -16.22
CA CYS A 238 9.52 9.94 -14.89
C CYS A 238 8.90 11.34 -14.82
N GLN A 239 9.11 12.17 -15.84
CA GLN A 239 8.53 13.52 -15.92
C GLN A 239 7.02 13.45 -16.04
N LYS A 240 6.49 12.53 -16.83
CA LYS A 240 5.04 12.29 -16.93
C LYS A 240 4.44 11.96 -15.56
N PHE A 241 5.05 11.06 -14.79
CA PHE A 241 4.59 10.78 -13.43
C PHE A 241 4.58 12.04 -12.53
N LEU A 242 5.69 12.78 -12.52
CA LEU A 242 5.86 13.96 -11.68
C LEU A 242 4.87 15.09 -12.01
N ASN A 243 4.47 15.22 -13.27
CA ASN A 243 3.53 16.26 -13.70
C ASN A 243 2.08 15.83 -13.49
N ASP A 244 1.74 14.60 -13.86
CA ASP A 244 0.34 14.18 -14.00
C ASP A 244 -0.20 13.48 -12.74
N TYR A 245 0.66 12.75 -12.02
CA TYR A 245 0.23 11.85 -10.93
C TYR A 245 0.76 12.25 -9.56
N GLN A 246 1.99 12.75 -9.46
CA GLN A 246 2.55 13.20 -8.18
C GLN A 246 1.63 14.19 -7.41
N PRO A 247 0.94 15.15 -8.05
CA PRO A 247 0.02 16.06 -7.34
C PRO A 247 -1.16 15.36 -6.66
N LEU A 248 -1.47 14.12 -7.05
CA LEU A 248 -2.55 13.31 -6.46
C LEU A 248 -2.12 12.59 -5.17
N TYR A 249 -0.82 12.52 -4.89
CA TYR A 249 -0.27 11.89 -3.70
C TYR A 249 -0.05 12.90 -2.58
N GLU A 250 -0.23 12.46 -1.34
CA GLU A 250 0.14 13.26 -0.17
C GLU A 250 1.66 13.29 0.00
N GLY A 251 2.24 14.49 0.06
CA GLY A 251 3.66 14.70 0.33
C GLY A 251 4.59 14.47 -0.87
N ASN A 252 5.91 14.49 -0.60
CA ASN A 252 6.96 14.52 -1.64
C ASN A 252 7.70 13.19 -1.81
N MET A 253 7.15 12.08 -1.29
CA MET A 253 7.84 10.79 -1.21
C MET A 253 8.31 10.25 -2.57
N TRP A 254 7.50 10.43 -3.62
CA TRP A 254 7.81 9.98 -4.96
C TRP A 254 8.63 11.00 -5.75
N VAL A 255 8.60 12.29 -5.38
CA VAL A 255 9.41 13.36 -6.01
C VAL A 255 10.88 12.98 -6.00
N ASP A 256 11.40 12.57 -4.85
CA ASP A 256 12.80 12.18 -4.70
C ASP A 256 13.14 10.93 -5.51
N VAL A 257 12.22 9.95 -5.56
CA VAL A 257 12.40 8.71 -6.30
C VAL A 257 12.56 8.99 -7.79
N PHE A 258 11.64 9.76 -8.37
CA PHE A 258 11.65 10.06 -9.81
C PHE A 258 12.72 11.09 -10.17
N THR A 259 12.98 12.10 -9.34
CA THR A 259 14.03 13.10 -9.58
C THR A 259 15.43 12.48 -9.57
N LYS A 260 15.72 11.57 -8.63
CA LYS A 260 17.00 10.83 -8.61
C LYS A 260 17.18 10.00 -9.89
N ARG A 261 16.09 9.43 -10.42
CA ARG A 261 16.14 8.69 -11.69
C ARG A 261 16.44 9.58 -12.88
N ILE A 262 15.74 10.71 -12.99
CA ILE A 262 15.96 11.71 -14.05
C ILE A 262 17.41 12.20 -14.03
N LYS A 263 17.94 12.57 -12.86
CA LYS A 263 19.33 13.04 -12.72
C LYS A 263 20.34 12.00 -13.23
N PHE A 264 20.14 10.72 -12.86
CA PHE A 264 20.98 9.64 -13.35
C PHE A 264 20.85 9.44 -14.86
N ALA A 265 19.64 9.39 -15.40
CA ALA A 265 19.43 9.17 -16.83
C ALA A 265 20.03 10.32 -17.66
N THR A 266 19.88 11.57 -17.19
CA THR A 266 20.43 12.78 -17.82
C THR A 266 21.95 12.70 -17.93
N SER A 267 22.65 12.23 -16.89
CA SER A 267 24.12 12.11 -16.94
C SER A 267 24.63 11.00 -17.88
N HIS A 268 23.74 10.17 -18.42
CA HIS A 268 24.05 9.07 -19.34
C HIS A 268 23.54 9.30 -20.76
N ILE A 269 22.84 10.41 -21.02
CA ILE A 269 22.56 10.89 -22.38
C ILE A 269 23.80 11.65 -22.83
N LYS A 270 24.54 11.07 -23.77
CA LYS A 270 25.63 11.74 -24.50
C LYS A 270 25.11 12.22 -25.84
#